data_AF-A0A845DM37-F1
#
_entry.id   AF-A0A845DM37-F1
#
_cell.length_a   1.000
_cell.length_b   1.000
_cell.length_c   1.000
_cell.angle_alpha   90.00
_cell.angle_beta   90.00
_cell.angle_gamma   90.00
#
_symmetry.space_group_name_H-M   'P 1'
#
loop_
_entity.id
_entity.type
_entity.pdbx_description
1 polymer ?
#
loop_
_entity_poly.entity_id
_entity_poly.type
_entity_poly.pdbx_seq_one_letter_code
_entity_poly.pdbx_strand_id
1 'polypeptide(L)'
;MSEQSSNGQAIEVAAADSELYQPPPEAVTGANVPNYLELRGEALADIEAYWDARASELIDWFEPYEKVLDDSGAPFFKWFVGGKTNIAYNALDRHVNSWRRHKLALIFEGEEGDRKNYSYFQLWQEVNKFANMLKGKGVGKGDTVTIYMGRTPELMIAMLAVTKIGAVHSVVYGGFSEQALASRIDDAQSRVLITSDGAWLRGKTVNLKDISDEAVKRSSIVDTVIVYQRTMQEVQMTPGRDHWWHEEMALSIASPVCESEPMDAEDPLFILYTSGTTGRPKGVLHTCGGYQVYTATTLKYVFDLKEDDLWWCAADPGWITGHSYIVYAPLILGSTGFMYEGAPDYPHPNRYWKLVEDYGITILYTAPTAIRGLMRFGDAWAEQHDLSSLRL
;
A
#
# COMPACT_ATOMS: atom_id res chain seq x y z
N MET A 1 45.35 -23.80 -32.33
CA MET A 1 45.92 -22.43 -32.41
C MET A 1 44.84 -21.57 -33.05
N SER A 2 44.09 -20.72 -32.37
CA SER A 2 44.35 -19.95 -31.15
C SER A 2 43.04 -19.78 -30.37
N GLU A 3 43.10 -20.07 -29.06
CA GLU A 3 42.15 -19.55 -28.09
C GLU A 3 42.28 -18.02 -28.05
N GLN A 4 41.16 -17.31 -28.20
CA GLN A 4 41.04 -15.93 -27.75
C GLN A 4 39.94 -15.90 -26.70
N SER A 5 40.39 -15.94 -25.45
CA SER A 5 39.61 -15.66 -24.25
C SER A 5 39.06 -14.24 -24.32
N SER A 6 37.73 -14.11 -24.36
CA SER A 6 37.06 -12.86 -24.03
C SER A 6 37.28 -12.59 -22.54
N ASN A 7 38.14 -11.64 -22.22
CA ASN A 7 38.29 -11.11 -20.86
C ASN A 7 36.94 -10.52 -20.41
N GLY A 8 36.18 -11.30 -19.65
CA GLY A 8 35.13 -10.78 -18.80
C GLY A 8 35.79 -9.95 -17.71
N GLN A 9 35.76 -8.62 -17.86
CA GLN A 9 35.91 -7.74 -16.71
C GLN A 9 34.65 -7.93 -15.86
N ALA A 10 34.74 -8.85 -14.91
CA ALA A 10 33.92 -8.80 -13.72
C ALA A 10 34.10 -7.40 -13.12
N ILE A 11 33.00 -6.66 -12.96
CA ILE A 11 32.99 -5.49 -12.11
C ILE A 11 33.24 -6.03 -10.71
N GLU A 12 34.50 -5.98 -10.26
CA GLU A 12 34.83 -6.09 -8.85
C GLU A 12 34.09 -4.94 -8.18
N VAL A 13 32.97 -5.26 -7.53
CA VAL A 13 32.45 -4.44 -6.44
C VAL A 13 33.57 -4.43 -5.44
N ALA A 14 34.37 -3.36 -5.41
CA ALA A 14 35.31 -3.12 -4.35
C ALA A 14 34.56 -3.39 -3.06
N ALA A 15 34.98 -4.41 -2.31
CA ALA A 15 34.58 -4.57 -0.93
C ALA A 15 35.09 -3.30 -0.25
N ALA A 16 34.22 -2.29 -0.18
CA ALA A 16 34.47 -1.11 0.62
C ALA A 16 34.84 -1.63 2.00
N ASP A 17 35.98 -1.20 2.53
CA ASP A 17 36.34 -1.39 3.93
C ASP A 17 35.07 -1.15 4.76
N SER A 18 34.51 -2.21 5.34
CA SER A 18 33.15 -2.16 5.89
C SER A 18 33.21 -1.39 7.21
N GLU A 19 33.17 -0.06 7.14
CA GLU A 19 32.89 0.78 8.29
C GLU A 19 31.54 0.33 8.86
N LEU A 20 31.59 -0.26 10.06
CA LEU A 20 30.38 -0.66 10.77
C LEU A 20 29.78 0.59 11.41
N TYR A 21 28.69 1.09 10.83
CA TYR A 21 27.91 2.19 11.41
C TYR A 21 27.10 1.67 12.60
N GLN A 22 27.42 2.15 13.80
CA GLN A 22 26.67 1.87 15.02
C GLN A 22 25.48 2.82 15.14
N PRO A 23 24.32 2.37 15.62
CA PRO A 23 23.19 3.27 15.88
C PRO A 23 23.58 4.27 16.97
N PRO A 24 23.11 5.53 16.90
CA PRO A 24 23.35 6.49 17.95
C PRO A 24 22.65 6.04 19.26
N PRO A 25 23.19 6.33 20.46
CA PRO A 25 22.66 5.83 21.73
C PRO A 25 21.17 6.15 21.98
N GLU A 26 20.71 7.30 21.52
CA GLU A 26 19.31 7.73 21.58
C GLU A 26 18.38 6.84 20.76
N ALA A 27 18.83 6.31 19.62
CA ALA A 27 18.05 5.38 18.80
C ALA A 27 17.90 4.01 19.48
N VAL A 28 18.83 3.63 20.36
CA VAL A 28 18.78 2.34 21.08
C VAL A 28 17.89 2.40 22.31
N THR A 29 17.98 3.48 23.10
CA THR A 29 17.33 3.59 24.42
C THR A 29 15.80 3.54 24.34
N GLY A 30 15.22 3.99 23.22
CA GLY A 30 13.77 4.00 22.98
C GLY A 30 13.28 2.97 21.95
N ALA A 31 14.14 2.08 21.45
CA ALA A 31 13.79 1.18 20.36
C ALA A 31 12.68 0.18 20.74
N ASN A 32 11.79 -0.13 19.79
CA ASN A 32 10.80 -1.20 19.90
C ASN A 32 11.48 -2.58 19.99
N VAL A 33 12.72 -2.70 19.48
CA VAL A 33 13.57 -3.88 19.59
C VAL A 33 14.96 -3.45 20.09
N PRO A 34 15.16 -3.31 21.42
CA PRO A 34 16.43 -2.89 21.98
C PRO A 34 17.52 -3.96 21.87
N ASN A 35 17.14 -5.25 21.82
CA ASN A 35 18.06 -6.38 21.68
C ASN A 35 17.57 -7.36 20.60
N TYR A 36 18.12 -7.21 19.39
CA TYR A 36 17.80 -8.10 18.26
C TYR A 36 18.16 -9.56 18.51
N LEU A 37 19.27 -9.84 19.19
CA LEU A 37 19.74 -11.23 19.37
C LEU A 37 18.82 -12.01 20.31
N GLU A 38 18.29 -11.34 21.33
CA GLU A 38 17.30 -11.91 22.24
C GLU A 38 15.96 -12.16 21.52
N LEU A 39 15.44 -11.15 20.82
CA LEU A 39 14.22 -11.30 20.01
C LEU A 39 14.34 -12.44 18.99
N ARG A 40 15.49 -12.55 18.32
CA ARG A 40 15.77 -13.65 17.38
C ARG A 40 15.83 -15.00 18.10
N GLY A 41 16.41 -15.04 19.31
CA GLY A 41 16.45 -16.23 20.14
C GLY A 41 15.05 -16.73 20.50
N GLU A 42 14.15 -15.84 20.91
CA GLU A 42 12.73 -16.14 21.16
C GLU A 42 12.04 -16.72 19.92
N ALA A 43 12.18 -16.05 18.77
CA ALA A 43 11.55 -16.47 17.52
C ALA A 43 12.01 -17.85 17.03
N LEU A 44 13.28 -18.18 17.23
CA LEU A 44 13.84 -19.48 16.84
C LEU A 44 13.54 -20.60 17.84
N ALA A 45 13.29 -20.27 19.10
CA ALA A 45 12.96 -21.24 20.13
C ALA A 45 11.52 -21.76 19.98
N ASP A 46 10.57 -20.86 19.69
CA ASP A 46 9.16 -21.21 19.48
C ASP A 46 8.51 -20.20 18.52
N ILE A 47 8.35 -20.62 17.26
CA ILE A 47 7.79 -19.76 16.21
C ILE A 47 6.29 -19.51 16.41
N GLU A 48 5.54 -20.49 16.96
CA GLU A 48 4.11 -20.35 17.19
C GLU A 48 3.88 -19.38 18.35
N ALA A 49 4.55 -19.55 19.48
CA ALA A 49 4.46 -18.62 20.61
C ALA A 49 4.92 -17.20 20.22
N TYR A 50 5.96 -17.10 19.39
CA TYR A 50 6.43 -15.81 18.89
C TYR A 50 5.34 -15.06 18.13
N TRP A 51 4.69 -15.72 17.16
CA TRP A 51 3.65 -15.09 16.33
C TRP A 51 2.32 -14.92 17.05
N ASP A 52 1.97 -15.84 17.95
CA ASP A 52 0.80 -15.73 18.83
C ASP A 52 0.82 -14.44 19.66
N ALA A 53 1.97 -14.12 20.25
CA ALA A 53 2.16 -12.90 21.02
C ALA A 53 1.91 -11.63 20.18
N ARG A 54 2.40 -11.60 18.92
CA ARG A 54 2.22 -10.43 18.03
C ARG A 54 0.80 -10.35 17.48
N ALA A 55 0.19 -11.49 17.17
CA ALA A 55 -1.20 -11.53 16.73
C ALA A 55 -2.15 -11.04 17.82
N SER A 56 -1.89 -11.41 19.08
CA SER A 56 -2.67 -10.96 20.24
C SER A 56 -2.43 -9.48 20.60
N GLU A 57 -1.21 -8.97 20.41
CA GLU A 57 -0.85 -7.59 20.72
C GLU A 57 -1.35 -6.60 19.65
N LEU A 58 -1.18 -6.93 18.37
CA LEU A 58 -1.28 -5.96 17.29
C LEU A 58 -2.64 -5.98 16.57
N ILE A 59 -3.37 -7.09 16.64
CA ILE A 59 -4.54 -7.34 15.81
C ILE A 59 -5.77 -7.65 16.67
N ASP A 60 -6.88 -7.00 16.33
CA ASP A 60 -8.19 -7.30 16.87
C ASP A 60 -8.81 -8.44 16.06
N TRP A 61 -9.23 -9.48 16.78
CA TRP A 61 -9.93 -10.64 16.24
C TRP A 61 -11.38 -10.60 16.70
N PHE A 62 -12.31 -10.76 15.76
CA PHE A 62 -13.75 -10.91 16.06
C PHE A 62 -14.03 -12.26 16.70
N GLU A 63 -13.33 -13.30 16.24
CA GLU A 63 -13.32 -14.63 16.84
C GLU A 63 -11.88 -15.10 16.99
N PRO A 64 -11.50 -15.68 18.14
CA PRO A 64 -10.13 -16.15 18.37
C PRO A 64 -9.79 -17.32 17.44
N TYR A 65 -8.51 -17.44 17.07
CA TYR A 65 -8.01 -18.60 16.33
C TYR A 65 -7.81 -19.82 17.24
N GLU A 66 -7.96 -21.00 16.67
CA GLU A 66 -7.80 -22.29 17.35
C GLU A 66 -6.37 -22.83 17.23
N LYS A 67 -5.65 -22.46 16.16
CA LYS A 67 -4.29 -22.94 15.87
C LYS A 67 -3.45 -21.82 15.23
N VAL A 68 -2.24 -21.60 15.72
CA VAL A 68 -1.34 -20.54 15.21
C VAL A 68 -0.77 -20.91 13.85
N LEU A 69 -0.24 -22.13 13.69
CA LEU A 69 0.32 -22.61 12.43
C LEU A 69 -0.25 -23.99 12.05
N ASP A 70 -0.80 -24.11 10.85
CA ASP A 70 -1.06 -25.39 10.21
C ASP A 70 -0.11 -25.63 9.04
N ASP A 71 0.82 -26.55 9.25
CA ASP A 71 1.85 -26.98 8.30
C ASP A 71 1.54 -28.33 7.63
N SER A 72 0.40 -28.94 7.96
CA SER A 72 0.01 -30.25 7.40
C SER A 72 -0.16 -30.24 5.88
N GLY A 73 -0.39 -29.07 5.30
CA GLY A 73 -0.53 -28.81 3.86
C GLY A 73 0.71 -28.23 3.17
N ALA A 74 1.91 -28.30 3.78
CA ALA A 74 3.13 -27.72 3.22
C ALA A 74 3.35 -28.08 1.73
N PRO A 75 3.75 -27.12 0.87
CA PRO A 75 4.22 -25.77 1.18
C PRO A 75 3.10 -24.71 1.34
N PHE A 76 1.83 -25.11 1.41
CA PHE A 76 0.69 -24.21 1.63
C PHE A 76 0.37 -24.10 3.13
N PHE A 77 1.17 -23.32 3.83
CA PHE A 77 0.99 -23.04 5.26
C PHE A 77 -0.24 -22.16 5.50
N LYS A 78 -0.95 -22.42 6.59
CA LYS A 78 -2.04 -21.57 7.09
C LYS A 78 -1.69 -21.03 8.46
N TRP A 79 -2.05 -19.78 8.72
CA TRP A 79 -1.77 -19.10 9.97
C TRP A 79 -3.06 -18.62 10.64
N PHE A 80 -3.14 -18.79 11.96
CA PHE A 80 -4.27 -18.35 12.78
C PHE A 80 -5.60 -19.00 12.36
N VAL A 81 -5.58 -20.32 12.16
CA VAL A 81 -6.71 -21.12 11.68
C VAL A 81 -7.91 -20.98 12.62
N GLY A 82 -9.07 -20.71 12.05
CA GLY A 82 -10.34 -20.48 12.76
C GLY A 82 -10.55 -19.03 13.21
N GLY A 83 -9.51 -18.19 13.22
CA GLY A 83 -9.62 -16.80 13.61
C GLY A 83 -10.42 -15.98 12.62
N LYS A 84 -11.30 -15.09 13.11
CA LYS A 84 -12.03 -14.13 12.29
C LYS A 84 -11.55 -12.72 12.54
N THR A 85 -11.33 -11.94 11.49
CA THR A 85 -10.80 -10.58 11.55
C THR A 85 -11.24 -9.79 10.31
N ASN A 86 -10.87 -8.50 10.24
CA ASN A 86 -10.97 -7.71 9.02
C ASN A 86 -9.87 -6.65 9.03
N ILE A 87 -9.10 -6.54 7.94
CA ILE A 87 -7.96 -5.62 7.90
C ILE A 87 -8.39 -4.15 7.93
N ALA A 88 -9.54 -3.81 7.32
CA ALA A 88 -10.06 -2.44 7.33
C ALA A 88 -10.55 -2.05 8.72
N TYR A 89 -11.13 -3.01 9.47
CA TYR A 89 -11.45 -2.81 10.88
C TYR A 89 -10.20 -2.47 11.72
N ASN A 90 -9.14 -3.26 11.55
CA ASN A 90 -7.87 -3.04 12.24
C ASN A 90 -7.18 -1.75 11.82
N ALA A 91 -7.34 -1.33 10.56
CA ALA A 91 -6.76 -0.10 10.02
C ALA A 91 -7.54 1.17 10.40
N LEU A 92 -8.86 1.09 10.67
CA LEU A 92 -9.70 2.28 10.83
C LEU A 92 -10.67 2.19 12.00
N ASP A 93 -11.60 1.23 11.96
CA ASP A 93 -12.75 1.18 12.88
C ASP A 93 -12.33 1.14 14.36
N ARG A 94 -11.31 0.35 14.71
CA ARG A 94 -10.80 0.30 16.10
C ARG A 94 -10.23 1.64 16.57
N HIS A 95 -9.64 2.42 15.66
CA HIS A 95 -9.04 3.71 15.99
C HIS A 95 -10.09 4.81 16.13
N VAL A 96 -11.19 4.76 15.38
CA VAL A 96 -12.32 5.69 15.48
C VAL A 96 -13.04 5.62 16.83
N ASN A 97 -12.94 4.48 17.51
CA ASN A 97 -13.46 4.25 18.86
C ASN A 97 -12.43 4.56 19.98
N SER A 98 -11.29 5.14 19.62
CA SER A 98 -10.22 5.49 20.55
C SER A 98 -9.92 7.00 20.53
N TRP A 99 -8.94 7.43 21.31
CA TRP A 99 -8.43 8.81 21.27
C TRP A 99 -7.88 9.19 19.88
N ARG A 100 -7.48 8.21 19.04
CA ARG A 100 -6.99 8.44 17.67
C ARG A 100 -8.08 8.90 16.70
N ARG A 101 -9.35 8.91 17.09
CA ARG A 101 -10.49 9.33 16.23
C ARG A 101 -10.20 10.63 15.46
N HIS A 102 -9.62 11.63 16.13
CA HIS A 102 -9.32 12.93 15.54
C HIS A 102 -7.83 13.12 15.19
N LYS A 103 -6.99 12.10 15.42
CA LYS A 103 -5.61 12.06 14.94
C LYS A 103 -5.62 12.00 13.41
N LEU A 104 -4.65 12.65 12.76
CA LEU A 104 -4.43 12.50 11.33
C LEU A 104 -4.02 11.05 11.01
N ALA A 105 -4.71 10.45 10.05
CA ALA A 105 -4.34 9.16 9.46
C ALA A 105 -3.49 9.38 8.21
N LEU A 106 -3.85 10.38 7.40
CA LEU A 106 -3.20 10.67 6.12
C LEU A 106 -3.04 12.18 5.90
N ILE A 107 -1.84 12.57 5.52
CA ILE A 107 -1.51 13.86 4.93
C ILE A 107 -1.13 13.59 3.47
N PHE A 108 -1.74 14.31 2.54
CA PHE A 108 -1.52 14.15 1.11
C PHE A 108 -1.12 15.48 0.47
N GLU A 109 -0.10 15.44 -0.38
CA GLU A 109 0.24 16.50 -1.32
C GLU A 109 0.26 15.93 -2.76
N GLY A 110 -0.54 16.52 -3.63
CA GLY A 110 -0.56 16.25 -5.07
C GLY A 110 0.64 16.88 -5.78
N GLU A 111 0.92 16.44 -7.00
CA GLU A 111 2.06 16.98 -7.75
C GLU A 111 1.91 18.49 -8.05
N GLU A 112 0.68 18.92 -8.37
CA GLU A 112 0.29 20.32 -8.61
C GLU A 112 0.15 21.14 -7.31
N GLY A 113 0.43 20.53 -6.14
CA GLY A 113 0.41 21.20 -4.84
C GLY A 113 -0.95 21.23 -4.14
N ASP A 114 -1.98 20.58 -4.68
CA ASP A 114 -3.23 20.37 -3.95
C ASP A 114 -3.00 19.48 -2.72
N ARG A 115 -3.72 19.76 -1.63
CA ARG A 115 -3.51 19.09 -0.34
C ARG A 115 -4.80 18.51 0.18
N LYS A 116 -4.72 17.32 0.77
CA LYS A 116 -5.84 16.69 1.48
C LYS A 116 -5.32 16.10 2.78
N ASN A 117 -6.09 16.30 3.85
CA ASN A 117 -5.80 15.72 5.15
C ASN A 117 -7.01 14.93 5.61
N TYR A 118 -6.77 13.73 6.13
CA TYR A 118 -7.80 12.89 6.70
C TYR A 118 -7.41 12.56 8.14
N SER A 119 -8.28 12.94 9.08
CA SER A 119 -8.31 12.25 10.37
C SER A 119 -8.75 10.79 10.20
N TYR A 120 -8.46 9.93 11.18
CA TYR A 120 -8.99 8.56 11.20
C TYR A 120 -10.51 8.53 11.02
N PHE A 121 -11.24 9.46 11.65
CA PHE A 121 -12.68 9.57 11.48
C PHE A 121 -13.10 9.93 10.05
N GLN A 122 -12.44 10.89 9.41
CA GLN A 122 -12.75 11.28 8.03
C GLN A 122 -12.42 10.16 7.03
N LEU A 123 -11.26 9.52 7.18
CA LEU A 123 -10.86 8.40 6.32
C LEU A 123 -11.84 7.22 6.47
N TRP A 124 -12.22 6.90 7.70
CA TRP A 124 -13.25 5.88 7.98
C TRP A 124 -14.60 6.20 7.33
N GLN A 125 -15.05 7.45 7.36
CA GLN A 125 -16.28 7.85 6.67
C GLN A 125 -16.18 7.63 5.16
N GLU A 126 -15.10 8.08 4.52
CA GLU A 126 -14.94 7.92 3.07
C GLU A 126 -14.82 6.45 2.66
N VAL A 127 -14.10 5.63 3.42
CA VAL A 127 -14.04 4.17 3.21
C VAL A 127 -15.42 3.53 3.36
N ASN A 128 -16.21 3.90 4.36
CA ASN A 128 -17.55 3.34 4.56
C ASN A 128 -18.52 3.72 3.43
N LYS A 129 -18.47 4.98 2.99
CA LYS A 129 -19.29 5.44 1.87
C LYS A 129 -18.95 4.66 0.60
N PHE A 130 -17.66 4.54 0.30
CA PHE A 130 -17.22 3.84 -0.91
C PHE A 130 -17.50 2.33 -0.83
N ALA A 131 -17.34 1.72 0.34
CA ALA A 131 -17.72 0.32 0.60
C ALA A 131 -19.22 0.07 0.36
N ASN A 132 -20.10 0.93 0.89
CA ASN A 132 -21.53 0.81 0.66
C ASN A 132 -21.93 1.07 -0.81
N MET A 133 -21.23 1.99 -1.49
CA MET A 133 -21.41 2.22 -2.93
C MET A 133 -21.07 0.94 -3.72
N LEU A 134 -19.93 0.30 -3.44
CA LEU A 134 -19.53 -0.96 -4.08
C LEU A 134 -20.55 -2.08 -3.82
N LYS A 135 -21.07 -2.19 -2.59
CA LYS A 135 -22.18 -3.12 -2.27
C LYS A 135 -23.43 -2.81 -3.09
N GLY A 136 -23.76 -1.53 -3.27
CA GLY A 136 -24.86 -1.07 -4.12
C GLY A 136 -24.69 -1.42 -5.61
N LYS A 137 -23.44 -1.58 -6.07
CA LYS A 137 -23.08 -2.10 -7.40
C LYS A 137 -23.00 -3.63 -7.45
N GLY A 138 -23.30 -4.32 -6.35
CA GLY A 138 -23.35 -5.78 -6.28
C GLY A 138 -22.03 -6.46 -5.93
N VAL A 139 -21.01 -5.72 -5.49
CA VAL A 139 -19.75 -6.31 -4.99
C VAL A 139 -19.97 -6.89 -3.59
N GLY A 140 -19.57 -8.13 -3.39
CA GLY A 140 -19.64 -8.82 -2.11
C GLY A 140 -18.38 -9.64 -1.78
N LYS A 141 -18.47 -10.39 -0.68
CA LYS A 141 -17.38 -11.24 -0.19
C LYS A 141 -16.89 -12.22 -1.26
N GLY A 142 -15.59 -12.22 -1.52
CA GLY A 142 -14.94 -13.10 -2.52
C GLY A 142 -14.94 -12.57 -3.95
N ASP A 143 -15.69 -11.52 -4.26
CA ASP A 143 -15.59 -10.87 -5.58
C ASP A 143 -14.24 -10.16 -5.72
N THR A 144 -13.72 -10.11 -6.95
CA THR A 144 -12.46 -9.40 -7.23
C THR A 144 -12.71 -8.05 -7.90
N VAL A 145 -12.04 -7.02 -7.39
CA VAL A 145 -12.12 -5.63 -7.89
C VAL A 145 -10.74 -5.18 -8.34
N THR A 146 -10.58 -4.85 -9.63
CA THR A 146 -9.32 -4.31 -10.15
C THR A 146 -9.24 -2.81 -9.88
N ILE A 147 -8.09 -2.34 -9.42
CA ILE A 147 -7.83 -0.91 -9.18
C ILE A 147 -6.65 -0.45 -10.03
N TYR A 148 -6.84 0.56 -10.86
CA TYR A 148 -5.85 1.10 -11.80
C TYR A 148 -5.84 2.63 -11.71
N MET A 149 -5.14 3.17 -10.71
CA MET A 149 -5.15 4.59 -10.38
C MET A 149 -3.74 5.13 -10.14
N GLY A 150 -3.61 6.46 -10.19
CA GLY A 150 -2.44 7.16 -9.66
C GLY A 150 -2.38 7.10 -8.12
N ARG A 151 -1.28 7.59 -7.55
CA ARG A 151 -1.03 7.54 -6.11
C ARG A 151 -1.79 8.64 -5.36
N THR A 152 -3.08 8.43 -5.19
CA THR A 152 -4.00 9.38 -4.53
C THR A 152 -4.63 8.78 -3.26
N PRO A 153 -5.23 9.61 -2.38
CA PRO A 153 -6.00 9.10 -1.24
C PRO A 153 -7.15 8.17 -1.66
N GLU A 154 -7.74 8.41 -2.83
CA GLU A 154 -8.82 7.59 -3.36
C GLU A 154 -8.38 6.16 -3.69
N LEU A 155 -7.11 5.93 -4.07
CA LEU A 155 -6.55 4.59 -4.21
C LEU A 155 -6.53 3.84 -2.86
N MET A 156 -6.11 4.52 -1.79
CA MET A 156 -6.14 3.96 -0.44
C MET A 156 -7.58 3.68 0.02
N ILE A 157 -8.50 4.61 -0.23
CA ILE A 157 -9.92 4.45 0.09
C ILE A 157 -10.51 3.24 -0.64
N ALA A 158 -10.21 3.07 -1.94
CA ALA A 158 -10.67 1.94 -2.73
C ALA A 158 -10.16 0.60 -2.17
N MET A 159 -8.86 0.49 -1.87
CA MET A 159 -8.27 -0.73 -1.29
C MET A 159 -8.92 -1.11 0.05
N LEU A 160 -9.10 -0.12 0.94
CA LEU A 160 -9.70 -0.37 2.26
C LEU A 160 -11.19 -0.71 2.14
N ALA A 161 -11.93 -0.04 1.27
CA ALA A 161 -13.35 -0.31 1.06
C ALA A 161 -13.63 -1.70 0.48
N VAL A 162 -12.83 -2.13 -0.49
CA VAL A 162 -12.93 -3.49 -1.08
C VAL A 162 -12.71 -4.54 0.01
N THR A 163 -11.63 -4.41 0.80
CA THR A 163 -11.35 -5.36 1.89
C THR A 163 -12.34 -5.28 3.05
N LYS A 164 -12.93 -4.11 3.31
CA LYS A 164 -13.95 -3.93 4.35
C LYS A 164 -15.18 -4.80 4.11
N ILE A 165 -15.58 -4.98 2.85
CA ILE A 165 -16.76 -5.78 2.46
C ILE A 165 -16.41 -7.23 2.12
N GLY A 166 -15.18 -7.65 2.42
CA GLY A 166 -14.70 -9.02 2.18
C GLY A 166 -14.38 -9.35 0.72
N ALA A 167 -14.39 -8.35 -0.16
CA ALA A 167 -13.95 -8.49 -1.54
C ALA A 167 -12.41 -8.45 -1.61
N VAL A 168 -11.88 -8.95 -2.72
CA VAL A 168 -10.45 -9.06 -3.00
C VAL A 168 -10.07 -7.95 -3.97
N HIS A 169 -9.13 -7.08 -3.63
CA HIS A 169 -8.66 -6.11 -4.62
C HIS A 169 -7.48 -6.68 -5.42
N SER A 170 -7.37 -6.21 -6.66
CA SER A 170 -6.22 -6.44 -7.54
C SER A 170 -5.71 -5.10 -8.04
N VAL A 171 -4.77 -4.48 -7.30
CA VAL A 171 -4.15 -3.22 -7.71
C VAL A 171 -3.16 -3.46 -8.84
N VAL A 172 -3.28 -2.64 -9.88
CA VAL A 172 -2.40 -2.62 -11.05
C VAL A 172 -1.73 -1.26 -11.11
N TYR A 173 -0.40 -1.24 -11.19
CA TYR A 173 0.37 0.00 -11.28
C TYR A 173 -0.08 0.87 -12.46
N GLY A 174 -0.41 2.14 -12.20
CA GLY A 174 -0.95 3.10 -13.18
C GLY A 174 -0.03 3.43 -14.37
N GLY A 175 1.22 2.93 -14.39
CA GLY A 175 2.13 3.04 -15.51
C GLY A 175 2.14 1.84 -16.47
N PHE A 176 1.27 0.84 -16.28
CA PHE A 176 1.19 -0.33 -17.15
C PHE A 176 0.35 -0.09 -18.42
N SER A 177 0.63 -0.87 -19.47
CA SER A 177 -0.11 -0.80 -20.72
C SER A 177 -1.51 -1.42 -20.63
N GLU A 178 -2.36 -1.11 -21.59
CA GLU A 178 -3.71 -1.66 -21.74
C GLU A 178 -3.70 -3.20 -21.83
N GLN A 179 -2.68 -3.79 -22.46
CA GLN A 179 -2.53 -5.25 -22.53
C GLN A 179 -2.15 -5.85 -21.17
N ALA A 180 -1.29 -5.17 -20.41
CA ALA A 180 -0.90 -5.60 -19.08
C ALA A 180 -2.06 -5.48 -18.08
N LEU A 181 -2.91 -4.45 -18.23
CA LEU A 181 -4.14 -4.30 -17.46
C LEU A 181 -5.17 -5.37 -17.82
N ALA A 182 -5.50 -5.53 -19.11
CA ALA A 182 -6.50 -6.51 -19.59
C ALA A 182 -6.18 -7.94 -19.13
N SER A 183 -4.93 -8.38 -19.31
CA SER A 183 -4.51 -9.73 -18.90
C SER A 183 -4.67 -10.00 -17.39
N ARG A 184 -4.54 -8.97 -16.54
CA ARG A 184 -4.72 -9.09 -15.09
C ARG A 184 -6.19 -9.08 -14.70
N ILE A 185 -7.01 -8.26 -15.37
CA ILE A 185 -8.47 -8.27 -15.21
C ILE A 185 -9.01 -9.66 -15.58
N ASP A 186 -8.56 -10.21 -16.71
CA ASP A 186 -8.95 -11.54 -17.17
C ASP A 186 -8.54 -12.63 -16.18
N ASP A 187 -7.29 -12.63 -15.70
CA ASP A 187 -6.84 -13.66 -14.75
C ASP A 187 -7.52 -13.55 -13.38
N ALA A 188 -7.78 -12.32 -12.91
CA ALA A 188 -8.47 -12.03 -11.66
C ALA A 188 -9.98 -12.26 -11.72
N GLN A 189 -10.54 -12.39 -12.92
CA GLN A 189 -11.98 -12.41 -13.17
C GLN A 189 -12.73 -11.19 -12.58
N SER A 190 -12.09 -10.02 -12.60
CA SER A 190 -12.64 -8.81 -11.99
C SER A 190 -13.76 -8.19 -12.81
N ARG A 191 -14.97 -8.13 -12.24
CA ARG A 191 -16.13 -7.49 -12.90
C ARG A 191 -16.20 -5.97 -12.74
N VAL A 192 -15.52 -5.46 -11.71
CA VAL A 192 -15.44 -4.03 -11.42
C VAL A 192 -14.01 -3.54 -11.62
N LEU A 193 -13.88 -2.43 -12.35
CA LEU A 193 -12.63 -1.68 -12.51
C LEU A 193 -12.78 -0.31 -11.86
N ILE A 194 -11.85 0.06 -10.98
CA ILE A 194 -11.74 1.40 -10.41
C ILE A 194 -10.53 2.08 -11.07
N THR A 195 -10.73 3.24 -11.68
CA THR A 195 -9.67 4.02 -12.36
C THR A 195 -9.81 5.52 -12.09
N SER A 196 -8.89 6.32 -12.60
CA SER A 196 -9.01 7.78 -12.68
C SER A 196 -9.14 8.26 -14.14
N ASP A 197 -9.58 9.50 -14.32
CA ASP A 197 -9.49 10.21 -15.60
C ASP A 197 -8.02 10.27 -16.09
N GLY A 198 -7.09 10.55 -15.18
CA GLY A 198 -5.65 10.56 -15.39
C GLY A 198 -4.87 10.60 -14.08
N ALA A 199 -3.55 10.72 -14.19
CA ALA A 199 -2.64 10.90 -13.06
C ALA A 199 -1.54 11.91 -13.41
N TRP A 200 -0.99 12.59 -12.41
CA TRP A 200 0.14 13.51 -12.59
C TRP A 200 1.48 12.78 -12.53
N LEU A 201 2.38 13.15 -13.44
CA LEU A 201 3.78 12.73 -13.43
C LEU A 201 4.66 13.77 -14.13
N ARG A 202 5.56 14.40 -13.35
CA ARG A 202 6.51 15.42 -13.82
C ARG A 202 5.84 16.58 -14.56
N GLY A 203 4.75 17.11 -14.02
CA GLY A 203 3.99 18.23 -14.56
C GLY A 203 3.19 17.89 -15.81
N LYS A 204 2.99 16.60 -16.09
CA LYS A 204 2.20 16.10 -17.22
C LYS A 204 1.13 15.14 -16.73
N THR A 205 0.06 15.03 -17.51
CA THR A 205 -0.98 14.03 -17.26
C THR A 205 -0.69 12.74 -18.02
N VAL A 206 -0.95 11.61 -17.35
CA VAL A 206 -1.04 10.27 -17.95
C VAL A 206 -2.53 9.95 -18.10
N ASN A 207 -2.97 9.59 -19.31
CA ASN A 207 -4.38 9.30 -19.57
C ASN A 207 -4.76 7.86 -19.18
N LEU A 208 -5.16 7.69 -17.93
CA LEU A 208 -5.51 6.38 -17.37
C LEU A 208 -6.84 5.85 -17.90
N LYS A 209 -7.80 6.73 -18.19
CA LYS A 209 -9.12 6.32 -18.68
C LYS A 209 -9.06 5.75 -20.09
N ASP A 210 -8.27 6.34 -20.99
CA ASP A 210 -8.07 5.79 -22.33
C ASP A 210 -7.45 4.39 -22.30
N ILE A 211 -6.42 4.18 -21.45
CA ILE A 211 -5.79 2.87 -21.25
C ILE A 211 -6.82 1.86 -20.71
N SER A 212 -7.65 2.29 -19.76
CA SER A 212 -8.70 1.47 -19.17
C SER A 212 -9.75 1.07 -20.20
N ASP A 213 -10.16 1.97 -21.08
CA ASP A 213 -11.13 1.67 -22.15
C ASP A 213 -10.58 0.66 -23.15
N GLU A 214 -9.32 0.79 -23.55
CA GLU A 214 -8.67 -0.18 -24.43
C GLU A 214 -8.49 -1.55 -23.74
N ALA A 215 -8.24 -1.57 -22.43
CA ALA A 215 -8.16 -2.81 -21.67
C ALA A 215 -9.53 -3.50 -21.54
N VAL A 216 -10.58 -2.76 -21.23
CA VAL A 216 -11.96 -3.28 -21.08
C VAL A 216 -12.51 -3.80 -22.41
N LYS A 217 -12.14 -3.19 -23.56
CA LYS A 217 -12.49 -3.74 -24.89
C LYS A 217 -11.93 -5.15 -25.11
N ARG A 218 -10.81 -5.48 -24.47
CA ARG A 218 -10.15 -6.79 -24.56
C ARG A 218 -10.68 -7.78 -23.53
N SER A 219 -11.24 -7.28 -22.43
CA SER A 219 -11.73 -8.06 -21.29
C SER A 219 -13.21 -7.78 -21.05
N SER A 220 -14.09 -8.57 -21.67
CA SER A 220 -15.54 -8.37 -21.63
C SER A 220 -16.19 -8.71 -20.29
N ILE A 221 -15.43 -9.13 -19.29
CA ILE A 221 -15.94 -9.46 -17.95
C ILE A 221 -16.27 -8.20 -17.12
N VAL A 222 -15.65 -7.06 -17.46
CA VAL A 222 -15.89 -5.80 -16.76
C VAL A 222 -17.23 -5.22 -17.19
N ASP A 223 -18.17 -5.17 -16.26
CA ASP A 223 -19.50 -4.58 -16.47
C ASP A 223 -19.65 -3.20 -15.78
N THR A 224 -18.76 -2.87 -14.84
CA THR A 224 -18.80 -1.62 -14.08
C THR A 224 -17.40 -0.99 -14.01
N VAL A 225 -17.31 0.29 -14.36
CA VAL A 225 -16.09 1.11 -14.24
C VAL A 225 -16.38 2.33 -13.38
N ILE A 226 -15.66 2.49 -12.27
CA ILE A 226 -15.73 3.68 -11.42
C ILE A 226 -14.54 4.59 -11.74
N VAL A 227 -14.81 5.84 -12.08
CA VAL A 227 -13.79 6.80 -12.55
C VAL A 227 -13.65 7.95 -11.57
N TYR A 228 -12.48 8.10 -10.96
CA TYR A 228 -12.13 9.26 -10.15
C TYR A 228 -11.66 10.42 -11.03
N GLN A 229 -12.23 11.61 -10.83
CA GLN A 229 -11.82 12.81 -11.55
C GLN A 229 -10.63 13.47 -10.84
N ARG A 230 -9.40 13.12 -11.24
CA ARG A 230 -8.15 13.60 -10.64
C ARG A 230 -7.56 14.79 -11.39
N THR A 231 -7.50 14.69 -12.71
CA THR A 231 -6.83 15.68 -13.60
C THR A 231 -7.81 16.65 -14.25
N MET A 232 -9.12 16.38 -14.16
CA MET A 232 -10.19 17.14 -14.79
C MET A 232 -10.07 17.22 -16.31
N GLN A 233 -9.32 16.30 -16.92
CA GLN A 233 -9.23 16.21 -18.37
C GLN A 233 -10.52 15.61 -18.96
N GLU A 234 -10.83 15.99 -20.19
CA GLU A 234 -11.97 15.43 -20.90
C GLU A 234 -11.68 13.96 -21.25
N VAL A 235 -12.56 13.06 -20.81
CA VAL A 235 -12.46 11.62 -21.05
C VAL A 235 -13.79 11.07 -21.53
N GLN A 236 -13.74 10.01 -22.34
CA GLN A 236 -14.95 9.33 -22.78
C GLN A 236 -15.53 8.48 -21.63
N MET A 237 -16.84 8.61 -21.41
CA MET A 237 -17.59 7.82 -20.43
C MET A 237 -18.66 6.99 -21.16
N THR A 238 -18.57 5.67 -21.06
CA THR A 238 -19.50 4.72 -21.69
C THR A 238 -20.78 4.63 -20.85
N PRO A 239 -21.96 5.05 -21.37
CA PRO A 239 -23.21 5.04 -20.60
C PRO A 239 -23.57 3.64 -20.10
N GLY A 240 -23.97 3.56 -18.83
CA GLY A 240 -24.38 2.31 -18.18
C GLY A 240 -23.24 1.44 -17.64
N ARG A 241 -22.00 1.65 -18.11
CA ARG A 241 -20.79 0.97 -17.61
C ARG A 241 -19.95 1.89 -16.73
N ASP A 242 -19.72 3.12 -17.18
CA ASP A 242 -18.80 4.07 -16.53
C ASP A 242 -19.58 5.01 -15.61
N HIS A 243 -19.07 5.19 -14.40
CA HIS A 243 -19.68 6.00 -13.36
C HIS A 243 -18.63 6.92 -12.71
N TRP A 244 -18.99 8.19 -12.50
CA TRP A 244 -18.10 9.11 -11.80
C TRP A 244 -18.10 8.81 -10.29
N TRP A 245 -16.90 8.68 -9.72
CA TRP A 245 -16.69 8.44 -8.29
C TRP A 245 -17.46 9.45 -7.43
N HIS A 246 -17.36 10.75 -7.73
CA HIS A 246 -17.95 11.81 -6.92
C HIS A 246 -19.48 11.84 -7.01
N GLU A 247 -20.06 11.43 -8.14
CA GLU A 247 -21.51 11.30 -8.30
C GLU A 247 -22.04 10.10 -7.51
N GLU A 248 -21.37 8.95 -7.62
CA GLU A 248 -21.73 7.73 -6.89
C GLU A 248 -21.59 7.90 -5.37
N MET A 249 -20.57 8.62 -4.90
CA MET A 249 -20.37 8.96 -3.49
C MET A 249 -21.40 9.96 -2.94
N ALA A 250 -22.11 10.69 -3.79
CA ALA A 250 -23.18 11.60 -3.39
C ALA A 250 -24.55 10.91 -3.27
N LEU A 251 -24.68 9.67 -3.74
CA LEU A 251 -25.91 8.90 -3.64
C LEU A 251 -26.19 8.48 -2.20
N SER A 252 -27.47 8.35 -1.84
CA SER A 252 -27.88 7.95 -0.48
C SER A 252 -27.40 6.56 -0.07
N ILE A 253 -27.13 5.67 -1.05
CA ILE A 253 -26.58 4.34 -0.80
C ILE A 253 -25.15 4.41 -0.23
N ALA A 254 -24.39 5.46 -0.56
CA ALA A 254 -23.05 5.71 -0.03
C ALA A 254 -23.13 6.28 1.40
N SER A 255 -23.69 5.49 2.32
CA SER A 255 -23.82 5.85 3.74
C SER A 255 -22.45 5.83 4.44
N PRO A 256 -22.17 6.75 5.39
CA PRO A 256 -20.90 6.78 6.12
C PRO A 256 -20.76 5.68 7.19
N VAL A 257 -21.74 4.78 7.32
CA VAL A 257 -21.70 3.64 8.25
C VAL A 257 -21.76 2.36 7.44
N CYS A 258 -20.68 1.57 7.49
CA CYS A 258 -20.59 0.26 6.88
C CYS A 258 -19.95 -0.68 7.91
N GLU A 259 -20.57 -1.83 8.18
CA GLU A 259 -19.97 -2.84 9.03
C GLU A 259 -18.85 -3.58 8.29
N SER A 260 -17.78 -3.92 8.98
CA SER A 260 -16.68 -4.72 8.42
C SER A 260 -17.10 -6.18 8.37
N GLU A 261 -16.98 -6.80 7.21
CA GLU A 261 -17.29 -8.23 7.01
C GLU A 261 -16.30 -9.10 7.80
N PRO A 262 -16.75 -10.02 8.67
CA PRO A 262 -15.87 -11.01 9.30
C PRO A 262 -15.23 -11.94 8.27
N MET A 263 -13.90 -11.86 8.14
CA MET A 263 -13.10 -12.67 7.24
C MET A 263 -12.35 -13.75 8.03
N ASP A 264 -12.26 -14.95 7.47
CA ASP A 264 -11.33 -15.95 7.97
C ASP A 264 -9.89 -15.45 7.84
N ALA A 265 -9.01 -15.84 8.77
CA ALA A 265 -7.58 -15.56 8.67
C ALA A 265 -7.00 -15.98 7.32
N GLU A 266 -7.53 -17.06 6.73
CA GLU A 266 -7.11 -17.63 5.45
C GLU A 266 -7.96 -17.20 4.26
N ASP A 267 -8.96 -16.33 4.45
CA ASP A 267 -9.69 -15.76 3.32
C ASP A 267 -8.75 -14.87 2.46
N PRO A 268 -8.88 -14.89 1.12
CA PRO A 268 -8.12 -14.02 0.23
C PRO A 268 -8.31 -12.54 0.57
N LEU A 269 -7.20 -11.82 0.68
CA LEU A 269 -7.19 -10.38 0.96
C LEU A 269 -7.02 -9.56 -0.33
N PHE A 270 -5.99 -9.89 -1.10
CA PHE A 270 -5.70 -9.23 -2.38
C PHE A 270 -4.90 -10.14 -3.31
N ILE A 271 -4.92 -9.80 -4.59
CA ILE A 271 -4.08 -10.39 -5.64
C ILE A 271 -3.13 -9.30 -6.14
N LEU A 272 -1.83 -9.56 -6.07
CA LEU A 272 -0.81 -8.66 -6.61
C LEU A 272 0.02 -9.37 -7.69
N TYR A 273 -0.11 -8.89 -8.92
CA TYR A 273 0.55 -9.51 -10.06
C TYR A 273 2.03 -9.14 -10.18
N THR A 274 2.87 -10.15 -10.29
CA THR A 274 4.33 -10.00 -10.49
C THR A 274 4.75 -10.42 -11.89
N SER A 275 5.91 -9.93 -12.36
CA SER A 275 6.50 -10.36 -13.62
C SER A 275 6.97 -11.81 -13.51
N GLY A 276 6.19 -12.74 -14.04
CA GLY A 276 6.57 -14.14 -14.15
C GLY A 276 7.65 -14.37 -15.20
N THR A 277 8.51 -15.36 -15.00
CA THR A 277 9.54 -15.80 -15.98
C THR A 277 8.95 -16.38 -17.27
N THR A 278 7.66 -16.75 -17.25
CA THR A 278 6.97 -17.47 -18.32
C THR A 278 6.05 -16.60 -19.18
N GLY A 279 6.14 -15.27 -19.07
CA GLY A 279 5.38 -14.31 -19.89
C GLY A 279 3.93 -14.07 -19.47
N ARG A 280 3.27 -15.00 -18.77
CA ARG A 280 1.97 -14.75 -18.11
C ARG A 280 2.18 -14.11 -16.73
N PRO A 281 1.42 -13.07 -16.36
CA PRO A 281 1.50 -12.47 -15.03
C PRO A 281 1.08 -13.51 -13.99
N LYS A 282 1.77 -13.56 -12.85
CA LYS A 282 1.45 -14.47 -11.74
C LYS A 282 0.78 -13.67 -10.63
N GLY A 283 -0.48 -13.96 -10.35
CA GLY A 283 -1.21 -13.37 -9.23
C GLY A 283 -0.73 -13.93 -7.90
N VAL A 284 0.02 -13.14 -7.14
CA VAL A 284 0.41 -13.49 -5.77
C VAL A 284 -0.76 -13.17 -4.85
N LEU A 285 -1.30 -14.17 -4.18
CA LEU A 285 -2.40 -14.03 -3.25
C LEU A 285 -1.85 -13.94 -1.82
N HIS A 286 -2.34 -12.95 -1.07
CA HIS A 286 -2.13 -12.86 0.38
C HIS A 286 -3.47 -13.06 1.11
N THR A 287 -3.42 -13.68 2.28
CA THR A 287 -4.58 -13.92 3.16
C THR A 287 -4.68 -12.88 4.26
N CYS A 288 -5.83 -12.78 4.91
CA CYS A 288 -6.15 -11.68 5.84
C CYS A 288 -5.30 -11.68 7.11
N GLY A 289 -5.23 -12.81 7.83
CA GLY A 289 -4.64 -12.91 9.17
C GLY A 289 -3.12 -12.79 9.16
N GLY A 290 -2.44 -13.70 8.46
CA GLY A 290 -0.98 -13.72 8.40
C GLY A 290 -0.38 -12.41 7.89
N TYR A 291 -0.96 -11.83 6.83
CA TYR A 291 -0.45 -10.61 6.21
C TYR A 291 -0.47 -9.40 7.15
N GLN A 292 -1.57 -9.17 7.86
CA GLN A 292 -1.68 -8.01 8.76
C GLN A 292 -0.78 -8.13 9.98
N VAL A 293 -0.68 -9.34 10.57
CA VAL A 293 0.23 -9.59 11.71
C VAL A 293 1.67 -9.34 11.29
N TYR A 294 2.08 -9.90 10.15
CA TYR A 294 3.44 -9.77 9.65
C TYR A 294 3.79 -8.32 9.35
N THR A 295 2.98 -7.62 8.55
CA THR A 295 3.30 -6.26 8.10
C THR A 295 3.25 -5.23 9.23
N ALA A 296 2.31 -5.36 10.18
CA ALA A 296 2.29 -4.52 11.38
C ALA A 296 3.53 -4.75 12.26
N THR A 297 3.93 -6.03 12.43
CA THR A 297 5.14 -6.38 13.20
C THR A 297 6.39 -5.80 12.55
N THR A 298 6.56 -5.97 11.24
CA THR A 298 7.76 -5.48 10.55
C THR A 298 7.83 -3.97 10.53
N LEU A 299 6.72 -3.26 10.31
CA LEU A 299 6.72 -1.80 10.35
C LEU A 299 7.07 -1.28 11.76
N LYS A 300 6.48 -1.89 12.80
CA LYS A 300 6.78 -1.53 14.20
C LYS A 300 8.24 -1.76 14.55
N TYR A 301 8.81 -2.89 14.15
CA TYR A 301 10.15 -3.29 14.60
C TYR A 301 11.29 -2.78 13.71
N VAL A 302 11.15 -2.89 12.39
CA VAL A 302 12.22 -2.55 11.44
C VAL A 302 12.38 -1.04 11.29
N PHE A 303 11.26 -0.32 11.21
CA PHE A 303 11.27 1.15 11.14
C PHE A 303 11.05 1.79 12.50
N ASP A 304 11.08 0.98 13.57
CA ASP A 304 10.95 1.45 14.95
C ASP A 304 9.75 2.39 15.15
N LEU A 305 8.64 2.20 14.42
CA LEU A 305 7.57 3.19 14.34
C LEU A 305 7.00 3.53 15.72
N LYS A 306 6.89 4.83 16.01
CA LYS A 306 6.34 5.42 17.23
C LYS A 306 4.99 6.08 16.97
N GLU A 307 4.31 6.41 18.05
CA GLU A 307 2.97 6.99 18.01
C GLU A 307 2.96 8.39 17.37
N ASP A 308 4.03 9.15 17.56
CA ASP A 308 4.21 10.54 17.14
C ASP A 308 4.98 10.70 15.83
N ASP A 309 5.36 9.61 15.17
CA ASP A 309 6.02 9.67 13.87
C ASP A 309 5.10 10.17 12.75
N LEU A 310 5.72 10.89 11.81
CA LEU A 310 5.18 11.15 10.49
C LEU A 310 5.87 10.23 9.49
N TRP A 311 5.17 9.16 9.11
CA TRP A 311 5.69 8.08 8.28
C TRP A 311 5.51 8.39 6.79
N TRP A 312 6.60 8.43 6.03
CA TRP A 312 6.54 8.55 4.57
C TRP A 312 7.16 7.35 3.85
N CYS A 313 6.31 6.51 3.25
CA CYS A 313 6.75 5.55 2.25
C CYS A 313 6.55 6.13 0.84
N ALA A 314 7.65 6.41 0.15
CA ALA A 314 7.67 7.04 -1.17
C ALA A 314 7.43 6.05 -2.33
N ALA A 315 7.07 4.80 -2.02
CA ALA A 315 6.70 3.78 -3.00
C ALA A 315 5.31 4.06 -3.61
N ASP A 316 4.83 3.14 -4.43
CA ASP A 316 3.49 3.20 -5.04
C ASP A 316 2.68 1.96 -4.62
N PRO A 317 1.38 2.09 -4.26
CA PRO A 317 0.54 0.95 -3.94
C PRO A 317 0.31 -0.03 -5.10
N GLY A 318 0.72 0.28 -6.34
CA GLY A 318 0.88 -0.71 -7.40
C GLY A 318 1.93 -1.80 -7.11
N TRP A 319 2.72 -1.65 -6.05
CA TRP A 319 3.73 -2.61 -5.59
C TRP A 319 3.47 -3.05 -4.15
N ILE A 320 4.10 -4.16 -3.74
CA ILE A 320 3.93 -4.73 -2.40
C ILE A 320 4.36 -3.76 -1.30
N THR A 321 5.38 -2.92 -1.55
CA THR A 321 5.84 -1.90 -0.61
C THR A 321 4.73 -0.90 -0.27
N GLY A 322 3.95 -0.47 -1.26
CA GLY A 322 2.85 0.45 -1.01
C GLY A 322 1.63 -0.23 -0.37
N HIS A 323 1.34 -1.49 -0.73
CA HIS A 323 0.32 -2.28 -0.03
C HIS A 323 0.64 -2.35 1.47
N SER A 324 1.84 -2.86 1.79
CA SER A 324 2.23 -3.12 3.17
C SER A 324 2.47 -1.84 3.96
N TYR A 325 3.19 -0.89 3.36
CA TYR A 325 3.78 0.22 4.09
C TYR A 325 3.31 1.62 3.66
N ILE A 326 2.30 1.74 2.79
CA ILE A 326 1.55 3.01 2.62
C ILE A 326 0.15 2.85 3.21
N VAL A 327 -0.50 1.72 2.92
CA VAL A 327 -1.89 1.49 3.28
C VAL A 327 -2.02 0.72 4.58
N TYR A 328 -1.66 -0.56 4.61
CA TYR A 328 -2.11 -1.45 5.69
C TYR A 328 -1.39 -1.23 7.01
N ALA A 329 -0.08 -1.50 7.09
CA ALA A 329 0.62 -1.49 8.37
C ALA A 329 0.61 -0.12 9.08
N PRO A 330 0.81 1.03 8.40
CA PRO A 330 0.79 2.33 9.07
C PRO A 330 -0.57 2.64 9.70
N LEU A 331 -1.66 2.30 9.00
CA LEU A 331 -3.02 2.50 9.51
C LEU A 331 -3.36 1.51 10.62
N ILE A 332 -2.95 0.24 10.50
CA ILE A 332 -3.10 -0.76 11.57
C ILE A 332 -2.38 -0.26 12.84
N LEU A 333 -1.18 0.28 12.73
CA LEU A 333 -0.45 0.79 13.89
C LEU A 333 -0.99 2.14 14.41
N GLY A 334 -1.98 2.75 13.75
CA GLY A 334 -2.55 4.02 14.19
C GLY A 334 -1.65 5.23 13.95
N SER A 335 -0.64 5.13 13.07
CA SER A 335 0.32 6.19 12.74
C SER A 335 -0.27 7.28 11.84
N THR A 336 0.47 8.39 11.66
CA THR A 336 0.17 9.39 10.64
C THR A 336 1.01 9.11 9.41
N GLY A 337 0.38 8.80 8.28
CA GLY A 337 1.06 8.61 7.00
C GLY A 337 1.14 9.90 6.19
N PHE A 338 2.24 10.08 5.45
CA PHE A 338 2.39 11.08 4.41
C PHE A 338 2.40 10.41 3.02
N MET A 339 1.62 10.95 2.09
CA MET A 339 1.56 10.51 0.70
C MET A 339 1.83 11.68 -0.23
N TYR A 340 2.78 11.48 -1.13
CA TYR A 340 3.08 12.40 -2.22
C TYR A 340 2.80 11.71 -3.56
N GLU A 341 2.02 12.37 -4.41
CA GLU A 341 1.65 11.82 -5.72
C GLU A 341 2.81 11.90 -6.74
N GLY A 342 3.58 12.98 -6.67
CA GLY A 342 4.46 13.40 -7.75
C GLY A 342 5.84 12.75 -7.80
N ALA A 343 6.62 13.19 -8.78
CA ALA A 343 7.99 12.73 -8.99
C ALA A 343 8.98 13.37 -8.00
N PRO A 344 10.04 12.63 -7.58
CA PRO A 344 11.07 13.14 -6.66
C PRO A 344 11.87 14.33 -7.22
N ASP A 345 11.83 14.53 -8.54
CA ASP A 345 12.63 15.50 -9.27
C ASP A 345 11.85 16.66 -9.87
N TYR A 346 10.56 16.80 -9.50
CA TYR A 346 9.66 17.82 -10.06
C TYR A 346 9.07 18.74 -8.97
N PRO A 347 9.01 20.07 -9.18
CA PRO A 347 9.55 20.82 -10.33
C PRO A 347 11.08 20.88 -10.35
N HIS A 348 11.73 20.56 -9.23
CA HIS A 348 13.18 20.58 -9.04
C HIS A 348 13.64 19.35 -8.26
N PRO A 349 14.91 18.93 -8.39
CA PRO A 349 15.47 17.74 -7.73
C PRO A 349 15.73 17.89 -6.22
N ASN A 350 15.05 18.84 -5.57
CA ASN A 350 14.97 18.95 -4.12
C ASN A 350 13.63 18.54 -3.54
N ARG A 351 12.70 18.03 -4.35
CA ARG A 351 11.30 17.89 -3.95
C ARG A 351 11.12 17.04 -2.69
N TYR A 352 11.84 15.92 -2.56
CA TYR A 352 11.75 15.08 -1.37
C TYR A 352 12.26 15.78 -0.11
N TRP A 353 13.41 16.45 -0.20
CA TRP A 353 14.04 17.19 0.91
C TRP A 353 13.14 18.32 1.38
N LYS A 354 12.55 19.07 0.44
CA LYS A 354 11.57 20.10 0.74
C LYS A 354 10.35 19.56 1.46
N LEU A 355 9.84 18.40 1.05
CA LEU A 355 8.68 17.77 1.71
C LEU A 355 9.02 17.31 3.13
N VAL A 356 10.25 16.82 3.36
CA VAL A 356 10.72 16.50 4.71
C VAL A 356 10.71 17.74 5.60
N GLU A 357 11.32 18.83 5.14
CA GLU A 357 11.39 20.10 5.87
C GLU A 357 10.00 20.72 6.11
N ASP A 358 9.18 20.81 5.07
CA ASP A 358 7.86 21.47 5.13
C ASP A 358 6.88 20.77 6.08
N TYR A 359 6.99 19.45 6.21
CA TYR A 359 6.06 18.62 6.99
C TYR A 359 6.64 18.07 8.28
N GLY A 360 7.96 18.16 8.50
CA GLY A 360 8.64 17.55 9.63
C GLY A 360 8.57 16.02 9.58
N ILE A 361 8.80 15.44 8.40
CA ILE A 361 8.75 13.97 8.21
C ILE A 361 9.83 13.32 9.06
N THR A 362 9.45 12.30 9.84
CA THR A 362 10.38 11.63 10.77
C THR A 362 10.98 10.37 10.19
N ILE A 363 10.27 9.68 9.29
CA ILE A 363 10.76 8.46 8.65
C ILE A 363 10.51 8.51 7.14
N LEU A 364 11.55 8.30 6.34
CA LEU A 364 11.47 8.22 4.88
C LEU A 364 11.89 6.85 4.36
N TYR A 365 10.93 6.08 3.85
CA TYR A 365 11.20 4.84 3.16
C TYR A 365 11.11 5.00 1.64
N THR A 366 12.24 4.83 0.93
CA THR A 366 12.31 4.98 -0.52
C THR A 366 13.21 3.93 -1.19
N ALA A 367 13.13 3.83 -2.52
CA ALA A 367 13.90 2.89 -3.30
C ALA A 367 15.32 3.40 -3.58
N PRO A 368 16.35 2.52 -3.63
CA PRO A 368 17.71 2.90 -4.02
C PRO A 368 17.79 3.57 -5.39
N THR A 369 16.88 3.24 -6.30
CA THR A 369 16.79 3.88 -7.64
C THR A 369 16.41 5.35 -7.55
N ALA A 370 15.52 5.73 -6.63
CA ALA A 370 15.16 7.13 -6.39
C ALA A 370 16.37 7.89 -5.81
N ILE A 371 17.04 7.32 -4.80
CA ILE A 371 18.25 7.90 -4.18
C ILE A 371 19.34 8.13 -5.24
N ARG A 372 19.70 7.09 -6.00
CA ARG A 372 20.69 7.22 -7.09
C ARG A 372 20.26 8.19 -8.19
N GLY A 373 18.96 8.33 -8.42
CA GLY A 373 18.41 9.31 -9.35
C GLY A 373 18.68 10.74 -8.88
N LEU A 374 18.43 11.02 -7.60
CA LEU A 374 18.65 12.33 -6.98
C LEU A 374 20.13 12.67 -6.80
N MET A 375 20.97 11.70 -6.42
CA MET A 375 22.43 11.90 -6.25
C MET A 375 23.12 12.46 -7.50
N ARG A 376 22.57 12.21 -8.70
CA ARG A 376 23.12 12.72 -9.97
C ARG A 376 23.06 14.24 -10.09
N PHE A 377 22.22 14.90 -9.30
CA PHE A 377 22.08 16.36 -9.31
C PHE A 377 23.03 17.08 -8.34
N GLY A 378 23.75 16.32 -7.49
CA GLY A 378 24.68 16.83 -6.49
C GLY A 378 24.03 17.17 -5.14
N ASP A 379 24.85 17.20 -4.10
CA ASP A 379 24.41 17.26 -2.69
C ASP A 379 23.78 18.60 -2.32
N ALA A 380 24.13 19.68 -3.03
CA ALA A 380 23.64 21.02 -2.79
C ALA A 380 22.10 21.14 -2.80
N TRP A 381 21.38 20.24 -3.47
CA TRP A 381 19.91 20.23 -3.46
C TRP A 381 19.32 19.73 -2.14
N ALA A 382 20.01 18.83 -1.44
CA ALA A 382 19.60 18.33 -0.13
C ALA A 382 20.07 19.28 0.99
N GLU A 383 21.30 19.81 0.89
CA GLU A 383 21.91 20.71 1.89
C GLU A 383 21.16 22.05 2.07
N GLN A 384 20.26 22.39 1.15
CA GLN A 384 19.41 23.59 1.23
C GLN A 384 18.21 23.44 2.18
N HIS A 385 17.97 22.25 2.72
CA HIS A 385 16.79 21.94 3.54
C HIS A 385 17.18 21.45 4.92
N ASP A 386 16.36 21.80 5.92
CA ASP A 386 16.45 21.20 7.24
C ASP A 386 15.85 19.79 7.24
N LEU A 387 16.71 18.78 7.37
CA LEU A 387 16.35 17.37 7.41
C LEU A 387 16.43 16.78 8.84
N SER A 388 16.60 17.62 9.86
CA SER A 388 16.82 17.19 11.25
C SER A 388 15.64 16.46 11.89
N SER A 389 14.45 16.54 11.29
CA SER A 389 13.29 15.74 11.72
C SER A 389 13.45 14.25 11.41
N LEU A 390 14.22 13.90 10.37
CA LEU A 390 14.43 12.50 10.00
C LEU A 390 15.24 11.78 11.06
N ARG A 391 14.68 10.69 11.56
CA ARG A 391 15.38 9.74 12.43
C ARG A 391 15.71 8.43 11.72
N LEU A 392 14.99 8.08 10.64
CA LEU A 392 15.17 6.84 9.88
C LEU A 392 14.89 6.98 8.37
#